data_AF-B3NZV1-F1
#
_entry.id   AF-B3NZV1-F1
#
_cell.length_a   1.000
_cell.length_b   1.000
_cell.length_c   1.000
_cell.angle_alpha   90.00
_cell.angle_beta   90.00
_cell.angle_gamma   90.00
#
_symmetry.space_group_name_H-M   'P 1'
#
loop_
_entity.id
_entity.type
_entity.pdbx_description
1 polymer ?
#
loop_
_entity_poly.entity_id
_entity_poly.type
_entity_poly.pdbx_seq_one_letter_code
_entity_poly.pdbx_strand_id
1 'polypeptide(L)'
;MCDISVKSNITAKILQVHGHFQRIWGQNGPLYESTKQLIASQSSSAASIWNSTQQAIDLKLEYLQETIDTLDGHLQVVSGRLEMFLGIQYSEEWRACSKKYELQVAHFNRELLDKYSVCRNSLDHIKDHFQEEIVLEANFLSKASQEITELSSTCRIWQLKQTVFNHAGVLLCTVAGIGRINQRMISSLELCDAILLEMSLEDLDTPSCLFYHHLKMEFDEVFAQIELCAMN
;
A
#
# COMPACT_ATOMS: atom_id res chain seq x y z
N MET A 1 -11.79 13.92 2.05
CA MET A 1 -13.19 13.44 2.10
C MET A 1 -13.19 11.97 1.71
N CYS A 2 -12.62 11.12 2.57
CA CYS A 2 -12.58 9.67 2.42
C CYS A 2 -13.50 9.08 3.47
N ASP A 3 -14.27 8.11 3.02
CA ASP A 3 -15.68 8.06 3.31
C ASP A 3 -15.94 7.36 4.64
N ILE A 4 -16.66 8.04 5.54
CA ILE A 4 -17.32 7.42 6.71
C ILE A 4 -18.24 6.25 6.24
N SER A 5 -18.56 6.19 4.94
CA SER A 5 -19.20 5.07 4.25
C SER A 5 -18.40 3.75 4.24
N VAL A 6 -17.06 3.77 4.30
CA VAL A 6 -16.24 2.53 4.26
C VAL A 6 -16.30 1.79 5.61
N LYS A 7 -16.17 2.51 6.73
CA LYS A 7 -16.33 1.94 8.09
C LYS A 7 -17.72 1.35 8.31
N SER A 8 -18.75 2.01 7.80
CA SER A 8 -20.15 1.52 7.80
C SER A 8 -20.31 0.26 6.95
N ASN A 9 -19.71 0.21 5.76
CA ASN A 9 -19.82 -0.94 4.86
C ASN A 9 -19.00 -2.16 5.31
N ILE A 10 -17.84 -1.99 5.94
CA ILE A 10 -16.98 -3.12 6.36
C ILE A 10 -17.56 -3.81 7.61
N THR A 11 -18.00 -3.05 8.62
CA THR A 11 -18.73 -3.62 9.75
C THR A 11 -20.06 -4.24 9.31
N ALA A 12 -20.78 -3.61 8.36
CA ALA A 12 -21.98 -4.19 7.77
C ALA A 12 -21.69 -5.47 6.96
N LYS A 13 -20.57 -5.58 6.24
CA LYS A 13 -20.17 -6.79 5.49
C LYS A 13 -19.76 -7.95 6.38
N ILE A 14 -19.12 -7.68 7.51
CA ILE A 14 -18.76 -8.68 8.52
C ILE A 14 -20.03 -9.17 9.25
N LEU A 15 -21.01 -8.29 9.46
CA LEU A 15 -22.30 -8.59 10.10
C LEU A 15 -23.39 -9.03 9.11
N GLN A 16 -23.15 -8.96 7.79
CA GLN A 16 -24.11 -9.34 6.76
C GLN A 16 -24.16 -10.86 6.63
N VAL A 17 -25.01 -11.47 7.44
CA VAL A 17 -25.64 -12.73 7.07
C VAL A 17 -26.62 -12.41 5.94
N HIS A 18 -26.22 -12.64 4.68
CA HIS A 18 -27.14 -12.55 3.55
C HIS A 18 -28.21 -13.65 3.70
N GLY A 19 -29.32 -13.30 4.34
CA GLY A 19 -30.48 -14.14 4.52
C GLY A 19 -31.28 -14.29 3.23
N HIS A 20 -30.74 -14.97 2.23
CA HIS A 20 -31.59 -15.66 1.27
C HIS A 20 -32.11 -16.93 1.94
N PHE A 21 -33.22 -16.81 2.67
CA PHE A 21 -33.96 -17.94 3.22
C PHE A 21 -34.62 -18.74 2.10
N GLN A 22 -33.83 -19.37 1.24
CA GLN A 22 -34.26 -20.57 0.54
C GLN A 22 -34.30 -21.70 1.57
N ARG A 23 -35.38 -22.46 1.56
CA ARG A 23 -35.56 -23.65 2.40
C ARG A 23 -34.40 -24.64 2.13
N ILE A 24 -33.42 -24.71 3.03
CA ILE A 24 -32.24 -25.58 2.88
C ILE A 24 -32.63 -27.02 3.25
N TRP A 25 -33.28 -27.73 2.33
CA TRP A 25 -33.49 -29.18 2.42
C TRP A 25 -32.38 -29.89 1.64
N GLY A 26 -31.19 -29.99 2.23
CA GLY A 26 -30.17 -30.91 1.73
C GLY A 26 -30.35 -32.31 2.31
N GLN A 27 -29.61 -33.29 1.76
CA GLN A 27 -29.69 -34.70 2.19
C GLN A 27 -29.36 -34.92 3.67
N ASN A 28 -28.62 -34.00 4.31
CA ASN A 28 -28.07 -34.18 5.65
C ASN A 28 -28.79 -33.36 6.74
N GLY A 29 -29.94 -32.75 6.41
CA GLY A 29 -30.72 -31.95 7.34
C GLY A 29 -30.30 -30.47 7.43
N PRO A 30 -31.21 -29.60 7.92
CA PRO A 30 -31.05 -28.16 7.85
C PRO A 30 -29.89 -27.63 8.69
N LEU A 31 -29.55 -28.31 9.80
CA LEU A 31 -28.50 -27.83 10.70
C LEU A 31 -27.12 -27.93 10.06
N TYR A 32 -26.78 -29.10 9.51
CA TYR A 32 -25.52 -29.32 8.81
C TYR A 32 -25.37 -28.38 7.61
N GLU A 33 -26.40 -28.28 6.76
CA GLU A 33 -26.32 -27.47 5.55
C GLU A 33 -26.26 -25.97 5.86
N SER A 34 -27.01 -25.50 6.87
CA SER A 34 -26.93 -24.10 7.32
C SER A 34 -25.54 -23.77 7.86
N THR A 35 -24.93 -24.66 8.66
CA THR A 35 -23.57 -24.42 9.18
C THR A 35 -22.52 -24.41 8.06
N LYS A 36 -22.65 -25.30 7.07
CA LYS A 36 -21.76 -25.30 5.90
C LYS A 36 -21.89 -24.01 5.09
N GLN A 37 -23.11 -23.54 4.87
CA GLN A 37 -23.37 -22.26 4.18
C GLN A 37 -22.83 -21.07 4.97
N LEU A 38 -22.97 -21.08 6.30
CA LEU A 38 -22.39 -20.04 7.16
C LEU A 38 -20.87 -19.95 6.96
N ILE A 39 -20.15 -21.07 7.01
CA ILE A 39 -18.69 -21.09 6.78
C ILE A 39 -18.35 -20.58 5.39
N ALA A 40 -19.04 -21.06 4.35
CA ALA A 40 -18.79 -20.62 2.99
C ALA A 40 -19.01 -19.12 2.82
N SER A 41 -20.08 -18.58 3.41
CA SER A 41 -20.40 -17.16 3.39
C SER A 41 -19.34 -16.33 4.12
N GLN A 42 -18.91 -16.75 5.31
CA GLN A 42 -17.92 -16.03 6.11
C GLN A 42 -16.52 -16.10 5.48
N SER A 43 -16.12 -17.25 4.94
CA SER A 43 -14.87 -17.40 4.17
C SER A 43 -14.87 -16.52 2.92
N SER A 44 -15.98 -16.49 2.17
CA SER A 44 -16.12 -15.61 1.00
C SER A 44 -16.05 -14.12 1.38
N SER A 45 -16.66 -13.74 2.50
CA SER A 45 -16.58 -12.36 3.03
C SER A 45 -15.14 -12.01 3.38
N ALA A 46 -14.43 -12.89 4.09
CA ALA A 46 -13.03 -12.69 4.46
C ALA A 46 -12.12 -12.56 3.23
N ALA A 47 -12.31 -13.40 2.20
CA ALA A 47 -11.57 -13.29 0.95
C ALA A 47 -11.85 -11.96 0.22
N SER A 48 -13.10 -11.52 0.20
CA SER A 48 -13.45 -10.22 -0.40
C SER A 48 -12.83 -9.05 0.35
N ILE A 49 -12.82 -9.10 1.69
CA ILE A 49 -12.18 -8.09 2.53
C ILE A 49 -10.69 -8.04 2.21
N TRP A 50 -10.01 -9.19 2.22
CA TRP A 50 -8.60 -9.26 1.89
C TRP A 50 -8.30 -8.69 0.49
N ASN A 51 -9.07 -9.05 -0.53
CA ASN A 51 -8.84 -8.52 -1.88
C ASN A 51 -8.94 -7.00 -1.94
N SER A 52 -9.91 -6.40 -1.24
CA SER A 52 -10.04 -4.95 -1.16
C SER A 52 -8.89 -4.31 -0.39
N THR A 53 -8.48 -4.89 0.73
CA THR A 53 -7.34 -4.40 1.53
C THR A 53 -6.04 -4.51 0.74
N GLN A 54 -5.78 -5.65 0.11
CA GLN A 54 -4.60 -5.88 -0.73
C GLN A 54 -4.51 -4.84 -1.85
N GLN A 55 -5.63 -4.56 -2.52
CA GLN A 55 -5.66 -3.51 -3.55
C GLN A 55 -5.27 -2.13 -3.00
N ALA A 56 -5.75 -1.77 -1.80
CA ALA A 56 -5.37 -0.50 -1.18
C ALA A 56 -3.88 -0.45 -0.80
N ILE A 57 -3.32 -1.56 -0.32
CA ILE A 57 -1.89 -1.70 -0.02
C ILE A 57 -1.07 -1.54 -1.30
N ASP A 58 -1.43 -2.25 -2.36
CA ASP A 58 -0.73 -2.23 -3.64
C ASP A 58 -0.73 -0.85 -4.28
N LEU A 59 -1.88 -0.16 -4.29
CA LEU A 59 -1.98 1.21 -4.78
C LEU A 59 -1.06 2.16 -4.01
N LYS A 60 -0.92 1.95 -2.69
CA LYS A 60 -0.04 2.77 -1.87
C LYS A 60 1.44 2.50 -2.15
N LEU A 61 1.82 1.24 -2.33
CA LEU A 61 3.17 0.85 -2.74
C LEU A 61 3.53 1.38 -4.13
N GLU A 62 2.60 1.30 -5.08
CA GLU A 62 2.78 1.81 -6.43
C GLU A 62 3.05 3.31 -6.42
N TYR A 63 2.26 4.07 -5.64
CA TYR A 63 2.47 5.50 -5.50
C TYR A 63 3.83 5.87 -4.87
N LEU A 64 4.26 5.13 -3.84
CA LEU A 64 5.59 5.28 -3.25
C LEU A 64 6.69 5.04 -4.28
N GLN A 65 6.54 3.98 -5.08
CA GLN A 65 7.47 3.64 -6.13
C GLN A 65 7.51 4.70 -7.23
N GLU A 66 6.36 5.22 -7.67
CA GLU A 66 6.28 6.28 -8.68
C GLU A 66 6.95 7.57 -8.20
N THR A 67 6.81 7.92 -6.92
CA THR A 67 7.47 9.08 -6.31
C THR A 67 8.99 8.92 -6.32
N ILE A 68 9.48 7.72 -5.97
CA ILE A 68 10.88 7.35 -6.04
C ILE A 68 11.41 7.42 -7.49
N ASP A 69 10.68 6.83 -8.43
CA ASP A 69 11.08 6.79 -9.84
C ASP A 69 11.11 8.20 -10.44
N THR A 70 10.19 9.08 -10.03
CA THR A 70 10.17 10.50 -10.40
C THR A 70 11.42 11.22 -9.88
N LEU A 71 11.80 10.99 -8.62
CA LEU A 71 13.02 11.54 -8.04
C LEU A 71 14.27 11.08 -8.80
N ASP A 72 14.34 9.80 -9.13
CA ASP A 72 15.45 9.21 -9.89
C ASP A 72 15.51 9.78 -11.32
N GLY A 73 14.35 9.97 -11.96
CA GLY A 73 14.24 10.65 -13.26
C GLY A 73 14.73 12.10 -13.20
N HIS A 74 14.40 12.84 -12.14
CA HIS A 74 14.93 14.18 -11.92
C HIS A 74 16.46 14.20 -11.81
N LEU A 75 17.05 13.24 -11.08
CA LEU A 75 18.51 13.13 -10.97
C LEU A 75 19.15 12.83 -12.34
N GLN A 76 18.55 11.97 -13.16
CA GLN A 76 19.05 11.67 -14.49
C GLN A 76 19.10 12.93 -15.37
N VAL A 77 18.05 13.76 -15.33
CA VAL A 77 18.02 15.04 -16.07
C VAL A 77 19.10 15.99 -15.57
N VAL A 78 19.24 16.14 -14.25
CA VAL A 78 20.30 16.97 -13.65
C VAL A 78 21.68 16.48 -14.07
N SER A 79 21.92 15.16 -14.00
CA SER A 79 23.20 14.55 -14.37
C SER A 79 23.53 14.79 -15.83
N GLY A 80 22.57 14.60 -16.74
CA GLY A 80 22.77 14.89 -18.17
C GLY A 80 23.08 16.36 -18.46
N ARG A 81 22.45 17.29 -17.73
CA ARG A 81 22.76 18.73 -17.82
C ARG A 81 24.15 19.05 -17.31
N LEU A 82 24.57 18.44 -16.20
CA LEU A 82 25.92 18.61 -15.66
C LEU A 82 26.98 18.04 -16.60
N GLU A 83 26.73 16.90 -17.23
CA GLU A 83 27.61 16.34 -18.27
C GLU A 83 27.72 17.27 -19.47
N MET A 84 26.61 17.86 -19.91
CA MET A 84 26.58 18.87 -20.98
C MET A 84 27.39 20.13 -20.58
N PHE A 85 27.28 20.58 -19.34
CA PHE A 85 28.06 21.72 -18.84
C PHE A 85 29.57 21.44 -18.85
N LEU A 86 29.98 20.23 -18.46
CA LEU A 86 31.38 19.80 -18.42
C LEU A 86 31.93 19.34 -19.78
N GLY A 87 31.07 19.25 -20.80
CA GLY A 87 31.43 18.76 -22.12
C GLY A 87 32.45 19.66 -22.82
N ILE A 88 33.61 19.09 -23.17
CA ILE A 88 34.68 19.79 -23.89
C ILE A 88 34.32 20.02 -25.38
N GLN A 89 33.26 19.37 -25.86
CA GLN A 89 32.90 19.28 -27.28
C GLN A 89 32.02 20.44 -27.80
N TYR A 90 31.67 21.41 -26.93
CA TYR A 90 30.77 22.51 -27.29
C TYR A 90 31.46 23.72 -27.93
N SER A 91 30.67 24.55 -28.60
CA SER A 91 31.11 25.75 -29.33
C SER A 91 31.84 26.76 -28.42
N GLU A 92 32.58 27.70 -29.02
CA GLU A 92 33.28 28.73 -28.24
C GLU A 92 32.30 29.62 -27.48
N GLU A 93 31.11 29.88 -28.05
CA GLU A 93 30.02 30.64 -27.44
C GLU A 93 29.50 29.94 -26.19
N TRP A 94 29.24 28.62 -26.27
CA TRP A 94 28.84 27.83 -25.11
C TRP A 94 29.88 27.88 -23.99
N ARG A 95 31.17 27.73 -24.33
CA ARG A 95 32.27 27.81 -23.35
C ARG A 95 32.37 29.19 -22.72
N ALA A 96 32.21 30.26 -23.49
CA ALA A 96 32.25 31.62 -22.98
C ALA A 96 31.09 31.93 -22.02
N CYS A 97 29.89 31.45 -22.34
CA CYS A 97 28.70 31.58 -21.50
C CYS A 97 28.81 30.74 -20.22
N SER A 98 29.16 29.45 -20.35
CA SER A 98 29.29 28.51 -19.23
C SER A 98 30.31 28.97 -18.20
N LYS A 99 31.42 29.59 -18.64
CA LYS A 99 32.47 30.09 -17.74
C LYS A 99 31.98 31.11 -16.71
N LYS A 100 30.92 31.87 -17.01
CA LYS A 100 30.32 32.83 -16.05
C LYS A 100 29.64 32.14 -14.87
N TYR A 101 29.21 30.89 -15.07
CA TYR A 101 28.39 30.14 -14.12
C TYR A 101 29.14 28.96 -13.49
N GLU A 102 30.44 28.79 -13.77
CA GLU A 102 31.27 27.64 -13.35
C GLU A 102 31.20 27.38 -11.84
N LEU A 103 31.35 28.42 -11.00
CA LEU A 103 31.27 28.27 -9.55
C LEU A 103 29.85 27.92 -9.07
N GLN A 104 28.82 28.49 -9.70
CA GLN A 104 27.43 28.21 -9.33
C GLN A 104 27.05 26.78 -9.70
N VAL A 105 27.42 26.32 -10.90
CA VAL A 105 27.14 24.94 -11.35
C VAL A 105 27.92 23.92 -10.52
N ALA A 106 29.18 24.21 -10.14
CA ALA A 106 29.94 23.35 -9.23
C ALA A 106 29.29 23.23 -7.85
N HIS A 107 28.71 24.33 -7.33
CA HIS A 107 27.94 24.33 -6.08
C HIS A 107 26.68 23.46 -6.22
N PHE A 108 25.88 23.68 -7.26
CA PHE A 108 24.69 22.87 -7.54
C PHE A 108 25.01 21.39 -7.69
N ASN A 109 26.08 21.02 -8.40
CA ASN A 109 26.47 19.62 -8.54
C ASN A 109 26.63 18.92 -7.18
N ARG A 110 27.34 19.56 -6.26
CA ARG A 110 27.57 19.00 -4.92
C ARG A 110 26.28 18.95 -4.11
N GLU A 111 25.52 20.04 -4.07
CA GLU A 111 24.33 20.11 -3.23
C GLU A 111 23.18 19.24 -3.77
N LEU A 112 22.97 19.18 -5.08
CA LEU A 112 21.91 18.36 -5.68
C LEU A 112 22.13 16.88 -5.38
N LEU A 113 23.38 16.39 -5.46
CA LEU A 113 23.70 15.00 -5.13
C LEU A 113 23.52 14.70 -3.64
N ASP A 114 23.94 15.61 -2.75
CA ASP A 114 23.73 15.47 -1.31
C ASP A 114 22.24 15.42 -0.97
N LYS A 115 21.47 16.38 -1.48
CA LYS A 115 20.03 16.50 -1.17
C LYS A 115 19.19 15.43 -1.84
N TYR A 116 19.56 14.99 -3.03
CA TYR A 116 18.99 13.79 -3.65
C TYR A 116 19.15 12.59 -2.73
N SER A 117 20.38 12.31 -2.26
CA SER A 117 20.66 11.15 -1.41
C SER A 117 19.84 11.18 -0.13
N VAL A 118 19.74 12.34 0.53
CA VAL A 118 18.92 12.51 1.73
C VAL A 118 17.44 12.27 1.45
N CYS A 119 16.89 12.86 0.38
CA CYS A 119 15.49 12.63 -0.02
C CYS A 119 15.23 11.16 -0.37
N ARG A 120 16.11 10.53 -1.16
CA ARG A 120 16.00 9.13 -1.57
C ARG A 120 15.97 8.19 -0.38
N ASN A 121 16.91 8.37 0.56
CA ASN A 121 16.97 7.59 1.79
C ASN A 121 15.72 7.79 2.67
N SER A 122 15.18 9.00 2.71
CA SER A 122 13.93 9.28 3.43
C SER A 122 12.75 8.52 2.83
N LEU A 123 12.61 8.53 1.50
CA LEU A 123 11.55 7.79 0.80
C LEU A 123 11.73 6.27 0.94
N ASP A 124 12.95 5.75 0.86
CA ASP A 124 13.24 4.33 1.10
C ASP A 124 12.87 3.93 2.52
N HIS A 125 13.24 4.74 3.52
CA HIS A 125 12.88 4.46 4.91
C HIS A 125 11.36 4.45 5.11
N ILE A 126 10.61 5.38 4.51
CA ILE A 126 9.14 5.40 4.57
C ILE A 126 8.58 4.12 3.93
N LYS A 127 9.08 3.73 2.77
CA LYS A 127 8.64 2.53 2.05
C LYS A 127 8.93 1.25 2.83
N ASP A 128 10.13 1.11 3.38
CA ASP A 128 10.54 -0.05 4.16
C ASP A 128 9.70 -0.15 5.44
N HIS A 129 9.55 0.96 6.16
CA HIS A 129 8.74 1.02 7.37
C HIS A 129 7.28 0.61 7.10
N PHE A 130 6.68 1.13 6.02
CA PHE A 130 5.33 0.76 5.63
C PHE A 130 5.18 -0.74 5.35
N GLN A 131 6.12 -1.32 4.60
CA GLN A 131 6.11 -2.74 4.31
C GLN A 131 6.24 -3.57 5.59
N GLU A 132 7.15 -3.20 6.48
CA GLU A 132 7.36 -3.89 7.74
C GLU A 132 6.12 -3.87 8.64
N GLU A 133 5.48 -2.71 8.79
CA GLU A 133 4.31 -2.55 9.65
C GLU A 133 3.09 -3.31 9.12
N ILE A 134 2.88 -3.31 7.80
CA ILE A 134 1.68 -3.91 7.23
C ILE A 134 1.76 -5.42 7.05
N VAL A 135 2.97 -5.99 6.95
CA VAL A 135 3.20 -7.41 6.62
C VAL A 135 2.51 -8.37 7.59
N LEU A 136 2.54 -8.09 8.90
CA LEU A 136 1.95 -8.99 9.89
C LEU A 136 0.42 -9.07 9.75
N GLU A 137 -0.22 -7.92 9.60
CA GLU A 137 -1.67 -7.81 9.52
C GLU A 137 -2.18 -8.27 8.15
N ALA A 138 -1.47 -7.94 7.08
CA ALA A 138 -1.73 -8.44 5.73
C ALA A 138 -1.63 -9.97 5.65
N ASN A 139 -0.59 -10.56 6.24
CA ASN A 139 -0.39 -12.01 6.28
C ASN A 139 -1.55 -12.71 7.00
N PHE A 140 -2.05 -12.15 8.12
CA PHE A 140 -3.23 -12.70 8.79
C PHE A 140 -4.48 -12.60 7.89
N LEU A 141 -4.77 -11.41 7.35
CA LEU A 141 -5.96 -11.19 6.52
C LEU A 141 -5.97 -12.10 5.28
N SER A 142 -4.81 -12.33 4.66
CA SER A 142 -4.65 -13.23 3.51
C SER A 142 -5.05 -14.68 3.80
N LYS A 143 -4.94 -15.11 5.06
CA LYS A 143 -5.21 -16.49 5.52
C LYS A 143 -6.57 -16.65 6.17
N ALA A 144 -7.22 -15.57 6.60
CA ALA A 144 -8.47 -15.62 7.36
C ALA A 144 -9.58 -16.44 6.68
N SER A 145 -9.70 -16.34 5.35
CA SER A 145 -10.68 -17.15 4.59
C SER A 145 -10.43 -18.66 4.69
N GLN A 146 -9.15 -19.06 4.64
CA GLN A 146 -8.75 -20.45 4.81
C GLN A 146 -9.00 -20.91 6.26
N GLU A 147 -8.61 -20.11 7.25
CA GLU A 147 -8.85 -20.43 8.66
C GLU A 147 -10.35 -20.66 8.97
N ILE A 148 -11.24 -19.86 8.37
CA ILE A 148 -12.70 -20.05 8.48
C ILE A 148 -13.13 -21.37 7.85
N THR A 149 -12.59 -21.71 6.67
CA THR A 149 -12.91 -22.96 5.99
C THR A 149 -12.50 -24.19 6.81
N GLU A 150 -11.32 -24.12 7.44
CA GLU A 150 -10.74 -25.17 8.30
C GLU A 150 -11.55 -25.44 9.58
N LEU A 151 -12.44 -24.53 9.99
CA LEU A 151 -13.40 -24.80 11.08
C LEU A 151 -14.29 -26.01 10.77
N SER A 152 -14.53 -26.32 9.50
CA SER A 152 -15.31 -27.50 9.10
C SER A 152 -14.74 -28.81 9.63
N SER A 153 -13.42 -28.96 9.54
CA SER A 153 -12.69 -30.10 10.09
C SER A 153 -12.48 -29.96 11.60
N THR A 154 -12.03 -28.78 12.06
CA THR A 154 -11.67 -28.54 13.46
C THR A 154 -12.86 -28.74 14.41
N CYS A 155 -14.02 -28.20 14.04
CA CYS A 155 -15.25 -28.34 14.81
C CYS A 155 -16.07 -29.60 14.46
N ARG A 156 -15.54 -30.46 13.58
CA ARG A 156 -16.17 -31.74 13.19
C ARG A 156 -17.61 -31.59 12.70
N ILE A 157 -17.84 -30.66 11.78
CA ILE A 157 -19.19 -30.29 11.31
C ILE A 157 -19.97 -31.46 10.72
N TRP A 158 -19.27 -32.46 10.18
CA TRP A 158 -19.87 -33.71 9.72
C TRP A 158 -20.72 -34.42 10.80
N GLN A 159 -20.47 -34.19 12.09
CA GLN A 159 -21.27 -34.76 13.19
C GLN A 159 -22.71 -34.23 13.22
N LEU A 160 -22.97 -33.04 12.65
CA LEU A 160 -24.33 -32.47 12.56
C LEU A 160 -25.26 -33.31 11.66
N LYS A 161 -24.71 -34.19 10.82
CA LYS A 161 -25.51 -35.12 9.99
C LYS A 161 -26.18 -36.23 10.80
N GLN A 162 -25.71 -36.46 12.03
CA GLN A 162 -26.06 -37.64 12.83
C GLN A 162 -26.72 -37.20 14.14
N THR A 163 -27.85 -37.80 14.48
CA THR A 163 -28.70 -37.37 15.62
C THR A 163 -28.11 -37.67 17.01
N VAL A 164 -27.06 -38.50 17.10
CA VAL A 164 -26.52 -39.01 18.37
C VAL A 164 -25.36 -38.14 18.91
N PHE A 165 -24.87 -37.18 18.13
CA PHE A 165 -23.73 -36.36 18.51
C PHE A 165 -24.11 -35.04 19.20
N ASN A 166 -23.14 -34.46 19.90
CA ASN A 166 -23.27 -33.17 20.57
C ASN A 166 -23.32 -32.01 19.56
N HIS A 167 -24.50 -31.77 18.98
CA HIS A 167 -24.73 -30.66 18.03
C HIS A 167 -24.43 -29.30 18.64
N ALA A 168 -24.80 -29.08 19.91
CA ALA A 168 -24.54 -27.82 20.59
C ALA A 168 -23.04 -27.51 20.68
N GLY A 169 -22.21 -28.51 20.99
CA GLY A 169 -20.75 -28.36 21.03
C GLY A 169 -20.15 -28.04 19.67
N VAL A 170 -20.62 -28.70 18.60
CA VAL A 170 -20.15 -28.44 17.22
C VAL A 170 -20.51 -27.03 16.77
N LEU A 171 -21.75 -26.60 17.02
CA LEU A 171 -22.21 -25.26 16.68
C LEU A 171 -21.47 -24.19 17.49
N LEU A 172 -21.28 -24.40 18.80
CA LEU A 172 -20.55 -23.48 19.66
C LEU A 172 -19.09 -23.33 19.20
N CYS A 173 -18.41 -24.44 18.89
CA CYS A 173 -17.07 -24.40 18.31
C CYS A 173 -17.03 -23.59 17.02
N THR A 174 -18.00 -23.82 16.13
CA THR A 174 -18.05 -23.16 14.82
C THR A 174 -18.27 -21.66 14.94
N VAL A 175 -19.31 -21.25 15.69
CA VAL A 175 -19.65 -19.83 15.87
C VAL A 175 -18.57 -19.10 16.67
N ALA A 176 -18.01 -19.70 17.72
CA ALA A 176 -16.92 -19.10 18.47
C ALA A 176 -15.63 -18.98 17.63
N GLY A 177 -15.34 -19.99 16.80
CA GLY A 177 -14.21 -19.98 15.87
C GLY A 177 -14.32 -18.84 14.85
N ILE A 178 -15.49 -18.71 14.20
CA ILE A 178 -15.79 -17.60 13.28
C ILE A 178 -15.68 -16.26 14.01
N GLY A 179 -16.31 -16.13 15.19
CA GLY A 179 -16.29 -14.90 15.97
C GLY A 179 -14.87 -14.45 16.32
N ARG A 180 -14.01 -15.37 16.74
CA ARG A 180 -12.59 -15.08 17.03
C ARG A 180 -11.83 -14.60 15.80
N ILE A 181 -12.00 -15.27 14.66
CA ILE A 181 -11.32 -14.87 13.41
C ILE A 181 -11.81 -13.49 12.97
N ASN A 182 -13.13 -13.27 12.95
CA ASN A 182 -13.72 -11.99 12.58
C ASN A 182 -13.27 -10.85 13.51
N GLN A 183 -13.15 -11.11 14.82
CA GLN A 183 -12.63 -10.12 15.75
C GLN A 183 -11.17 -9.75 15.44
N ARG A 184 -10.32 -10.75 15.18
CA ARG A 184 -8.93 -10.47 14.80
C ARG A 184 -8.86 -9.73 13.46
N MET A 185 -9.71 -10.08 12.49
CA MET A 185 -9.81 -9.35 11.22
C MET A 185 -10.17 -7.88 11.43
N ILE A 186 -11.13 -7.57 12.30
CA ILE A 186 -11.48 -6.17 12.60
C ILE A 186 -10.26 -5.42 13.13
N SER A 187 -9.56 -5.97 14.12
CA SER A 187 -8.36 -5.33 14.67
C SER A 187 -7.26 -5.17 13.62
N SER A 188 -7.03 -6.18 12.78
CA SER A 188 -6.06 -6.12 11.68
C SER A 188 -6.43 -5.04 10.66
N LEU A 189 -7.71 -4.90 10.32
CA LEU A 189 -8.19 -3.86 9.41
C LEU A 189 -8.03 -2.47 10.01
N GLU A 190 -8.33 -2.29 11.29
CA GLU A 190 -8.13 -1.01 11.98
C GLU A 190 -6.66 -0.58 11.98
N LEU A 191 -5.73 -1.54 12.16
CA LEU A 191 -4.30 -1.30 12.08
C LEU A 191 -3.87 -0.99 10.64
N CYS A 192 -4.29 -1.77 9.65
CA CYS A 192 -4.02 -1.48 8.24
C CYS A 192 -4.53 -0.09 7.83
N ASP A 193 -5.75 0.27 8.24
CA ASP A 193 -6.34 1.58 7.97
C ASP A 193 -5.52 2.70 8.64
N ALA A 194 -5.06 2.50 9.88
CA ALA A 194 -4.21 3.47 10.57
C ALA A 194 -2.87 3.68 9.84
N ILE A 195 -2.18 2.60 9.48
CA ILE A 195 -0.91 2.63 8.75
C ILE A 195 -1.10 3.31 7.38
N LEU A 196 -2.16 2.97 6.65
CA LEU A 196 -2.47 3.57 5.35
C LEU A 196 -2.78 5.07 5.45
N LEU A 197 -3.35 5.52 6.57
CA LEU A 197 -3.67 6.93 6.83
C LEU A 197 -2.48 7.74 7.35
N GLU A 198 -1.59 7.14 8.14
CA GLU A 198 -0.37 7.79 8.66
C GLU A 198 0.61 8.17 7.53
N MET A 199 0.54 7.50 6.39
CA MET A 199 1.19 7.93 5.17
C MET A 199 0.25 8.74 4.30
N SER A 200 -0.10 9.96 4.71
CA SER A 200 -0.84 10.85 3.81
C SER A 200 0.03 11.21 2.58
N LEU A 201 -0.59 11.69 1.50
CA LEU A 201 0.16 12.13 0.31
C LEU A 201 1.12 13.28 0.64
N GLU A 202 0.83 14.05 1.69
CA GLU A 202 1.65 15.16 2.17
C GLU A 202 2.93 14.66 2.88
N ASP A 203 2.92 13.45 3.43
CA ASP A 203 4.09 12.86 4.12
C ASP A 203 5.19 12.41 3.16
N LEU A 204 4.89 12.36 1.87
CA LEU A 204 5.87 12.06 0.82
C LEU A 204 6.60 13.30 0.31
N ASP A 205 6.03 14.48 0.56
CA ASP A 205 6.70 15.78 0.44
C ASP A 205 7.55 16.06 1.69
N THR A 206 8.47 15.13 1.99
CA THR A 206 9.38 15.29 3.13
C THR A 206 10.19 16.59 2.99
N PRO A 207 10.56 17.26 4.10
CA PRO A 207 11.36 18.49 4.02
C PRO A 207 12.64 18.33 3.20
N SER A 208 13.25 17.14 3.22
CA SER A 208 14.40 16.79 2.38
C SER A 208 14.08 16.79 0.89
N CYS A 209 12.94 16.25 0.50
CA CYS A 209 12.51 16.19 -0.90
C CYS A 209 12.07 17.56 -1.42
N LEU A 210 11.39 18.36 -0.59
CA LEU A 210 11.08 19.76 -0.91
C LEU A 210 12.35 20.60 -1.13
N PHE A 211 13.38 20.40 -0.31
CA PHE A 211 14.65 21.10 -0.47
C PHE A 211 15.36 20.70 -1.77
N TYR A 212 15.40 19.40 -2.09
CA TYR A 212 15.94 18.93 -3.37
C TYR A 212 15.18 19.53 -4.56
N HIS A 213 13.84 19.52 -4.51
CA HIS A 213 13.01 20.09 -5.56
C HIS A 213 13.29 21.57 -5.78
N HIS A 214 13.39 22.35 -4.69
CA HIS A 214 13.72 23.77 -4.77
C HIS A 214 15.08 24.01 -5.41
N LEU A 215 16.11 23.28 -4.96
CA LEU A 215 17.46 23.39 -5.50
C LEU A 215 17.54 23.01 -6.99
N LYS A 216 16.78 21.99 -7.40
CA LYS A 216 16.65 21.60 -8.81
C LYS A 216 16.05 22.72 -9.64
N MET A 217 14.99 23.38 -9.17
CA MET A 217 14.38 24.50 -9.89
C MET A 217 15.37 25.65 -10.11
N GLU A 218 16.16 26.00 -9.08
CA GLU A 218 17.21 27.02 -9.20
C GLU A 218 18.29 26.62 -10.21
N PHE A 219 18.73 25.37 -10.17
CA PHE A 219 19.67 24.84 -11.16
C PHE A 219 19.12 24.89 -12.58
N ASP A 220 17.85 24.51 -12.77
CA ASP A 220 17.18 24.53 -14.07
C ASP A 220 17.10 25.96 -14.63
N GLU A 221 16.87 26.97 -13.78
CA GLU A 221 16.86 28.37 -14.17
C GLU A 221 18.26 28.85 -14.60
N VAL A 222 19.30 28.52 -13.84
CA VAL A 222 20.69 28.86 -14.19
C VAL A 222 21.09 28.18 -15.51
N PHE A 223 20.71 26.92 -15.70
CA PHE A 223 21.00 26.20 -16.93
C PHE A 223 20.33 26.84 -18.15
N ALA A 224 19.05 27.25 -18.01
CA ALA A 224 18.34 27.96 -19.07
C ALA A 224 19.01 29.30 -19.43
N GLN A 225 19.58 30.02 -18.46
CA GLN A 225 20.34 31.25 -18.74
C GLN A 225 21.62 30.98 -19.54
N ILE A 226 22.31 29.88 -19.26
CA ILE A 226 23.50 29.46 -20.03
C ILE A 226 23.10 29.15 -21.48
N GLU A 227 22.03 28.38 -21.68
CA GLU A 227 21.50 28.04 -23.00
C GLU A 227 21.12 29.30 -23.79
N LEU A 228 20.38 30.23 -23.18
CA LEU A 228 20.02 31.50 -23.82
C LEU A 228 21.23 32.35 -24.19
N CYS A 229 22.28 32.34 -23.37
CA CYS A 229 23.52 33.04 -23.68
C CYS A 229 24.23 32.41 -24.89
N ALA A 230 24.27 31.08 -24.97
CA ALA A 230 25.00 30.36 -26.00
C ALA A 230 24.26 30.32 -27.36
N MET A 231 22.95 30.55 -27.39
CA MET A 231 22.15 30.64 -28.62
C MET A 231 22.11 32.04 -29.25
N ASN A 232 22.57 33.07 -28.54
CA ASN A 232 22.65 34.46 -29.01
C ASN A 232 24.05 34.80 -29.52
#